data_AF-A0A1G5FYR3-F1
#
_entry.id   AF-A0A1G5FYR3-F1
#
_cell.length_a   1.000
_cell.length_b   1.000
_cell.length_c   1.000
_cell.angle_alpha   90.00
_cell.angle_beta   90.00
_cell.angle_gamma   90.00
#
_symmetry.space_group_name_H-M   'P 1'
#
loop_
_entity.id
_entity.type
_entity.pdbx_description
1 polymer ?
#
loop_
_entity_poly.entity_id
_entity_poly.type
_entity_poly.pdbx_seq_one_letter_code
_entity_poly.pdbx_strand_id
1 'polypeptide(L)'
;MTDPTSLENLHDIIPMAPQPLWPPAPGWYVVAWVTAAAAVWLCVTATLRWRKNRYRREALAELDLITRGDNTAWENLTLLPALVKRTALAAYGRKAVASLTSDNWLAFLDRSLPTSDFTEGAGRLLVDIPYQPNESLASRDPAEAKALVRLVETWIKKHNAEAMPPAAR
;
A
#
# COMPACT_ATOMS: atom_id res chain seq x y z
N MET A 1 65.27 60.65 23.00
CA MET A 1 65.09 59.20 23.16
C MET A 1 63.61 58.94 23.29
N THR A 2 62.97 58.46 22.23
CA THR A 2 61.57 58.05 22.26
C THR A 2 61.47 56.75 23.05
N ASP A 3 60.62 56.75 24.08
CA ASP A 3 60.48 55.65 25.02
C ASP A 3 59.85 54.43 24.31
N PRO A 4 60.54 53.28 24.17
CA PRO A 4 60.06 52.15 23.39
C PRO A 4 58.79 51.51 23.98
N THR A 5 58.41 51.86 25.21
CA THR A 5 57.19 51.39 25.89
C THR A 5 56.04 52.39 25.85
N SER A 6 56.17 53.53 25.14
CA SER A 6 55.06 54.47 25.00
C SER A 6 53.90 53.85 24.20
N LEU A 7 52.69 53.89 24.76
CA LEU A 7 51.46 53.43 24.11
C LEU A 7 51.13 54.22 22.83
N GLU A 8 51.69 55.42 22.67
CA GLU A 8 51.59 56.21 21.44
C GLU A 8 52.31 55.58 20.23
N ASN A 9 53.15 54.57 20.47
CA ASN A 9 53.87 53.85 19.41
C ASN A 9 53.12 52.58 18.93
N LEU A 10 51.93 52.30 19.47
CA LEU A 10 51.09 51.19 18.99
C LEU A 10 50.37 51.61 17.70
N HIS A 11 50.73 50.98 16.59
CA HIS A 11 49.98 51.11 15.34
C HIS A 11 48.58 50.51 15.50
N ASP A 12 47.56 51.27 15.11
CA ASP A 12 46.17 50.80 15.12
C ASP A 12 46.03 49.54 14.24
N ILE A 13 45.39 48.50 14.77
CA ILE A 13 45.22 47.22 14.07
C ILE A 13 44.12 47.42 13.04
N ILE A 14 44.51 47.54 11.77
CA ILE A 14 43.57 47.64 10.66
C ILE A 14 42.68 46.39 10.65
N PRO A 15 41.36 46.49 10.93
CA PRO A 15 40.49 45.34 10.82
C PRO A 15 40.40 44.95 9.35
N MET A 16 40.76 43.71 9.05
CA MET A 16 40.54 43.14 7.72
C MET A 16 39.05 43.20 7.39
N ALA A 17 38.71 43.76 6.24
CA ALA A 17 37.33 43.92 5.79
C ALA A 17 36.58 42.59 5.89
N PRO A 18 35.31 42.57 6.35
CA PRO A 18 34.53 41.34 6.46
C PRO A 18 34.49 40.64 5.10
N GLN A 19 35.01 39.41 5.04
CA GLN A 19 34.90 38.64 3.82
C GLN A 19 33.42 38.27 3.61
N PRO A 20 32.89 38.45 2.40
CA PRO A 20 31.55 37.97 2.10
C PRO A 20 31.52 36.46 2.32
N LEU A 21 30.56 35.97 3.10
CA LEU A 21 30.26 34.54 3.34
C LEU A 21 29.75 33.81 2.09
N TRP A 22 30.06 34.36 0.91
CA TRP A 22 29.58 33.94 -0.39
C TRP A 22 30.76 33.85 -1.36
N PRO A 23 30.90 32.76 -2.12
CA PRO A 23 29.97 31.66 -2.28
C PRO A 23 30.13 30.58 -1.19
N PRO A 24 29.06 29.79 -0.91
CA PRO A 24 29.20 28.62 -0.05
C PRO A 24 30.30 27.71 -0.60
N ALA A 25 31.11 27.15 0.31
CA ALA A 25 32.16 26.21 -0.07
C ALA A 25 31.57 25.14 -1.01
N PRO A 26 32.27 24.76 -2.10
CA PRO A 26 31.69 23.95 -3.17
C PRO A 26 31.08 22.61 -2.73
N GLY A 27 31.47 22.10 -1.55
CA GLY A 27 30.86 20.92 -0.93
C GLY A 27 29.36 21.05 -0.62
N TRP A 28 28.83 22.26 -0.40
CA TRP A 28 27.39 22.45 -0.15
C TRP A 28 26.53 22.15 -1.37
N TYR A 29 27.05 22.38 -2.59
CA TYR A 29 26.32 21.99 -3.79
C TYR A 29 26.16 20.48 -3.88
N VAL A 30 27.18 19.71 -3.48
CA VAL A 30 27.10 18.25 -3.42
C VAL A 30 26.06 17.81 -2.40
N VAL A 31 26.06 18.40 -1.19
CA VAL A 31 25.07 18.11 -0.14
C VAL A 31 23.65 18.44 -0.61
N ALA A 32 23.46 19.60 -1.25
CA ALA A 32 22.17 20.02 -1.80
C ALA A 32 21.67 19.04 -2.89
N TRP A 33 22.56 18.61 -3.79
CA TRP A 33 22.25 17.63 -4.83
C TRP A 33 21.85 16.27 -4.24
N VAL A 34 22.61 15.75 -3.28
CA VAL A 34 22.31 14.48 -2.62
C VAL A 34 20.97 14.56 -1.88
N THR A 35 20.73 15.65 -1.16
CA THR A 35 19.48 15.86 -0.42
C THR A 35 18.28 15.95 -1.37
N ALA A 36 18.41 16.68 -2.48
CA ALA A 36 17.38 16.77 -3.50
C ALA A 36 17.11 15.40 -4.15
N ALA A 37 18.15 14.64 -4.50
CA ALA A 37 18.01 13.31 -5.06
C ALA A 37 17.30 12.34 -4.09
N ALA A 38 17.66 12.37 -2.80
CA ALA A 38 17.01 11.57 -1.77
C ALA A 38 15.52 11.95 -1.61
N ALA A 39 15.20 13.24 -1.60
CA ALA A 39 13.82 13.72 -1.52
C ALA A 39 13.00 13.28 -2.74
N VAL A 40 13.55 13.40 -3.95
CA VAL A 40 12.89 12.92 -5.18
C VAL A 40 12.68 11.41 -5.13
N TRP A 41 13.70 10.64 -4.75
CA TRP A 41 13.60 9.19 -4.63
C TRP A 41 12.53 8.77 -3.62
N LEU A 42 12.47 9.43 -2.46
CA LEU A 42 11.46 9.18 -1.43
C LEU A 42 10.05 9.52 -1.95
N CYS A 43 9.90 10.65 -2.66
CA CYS A 43 8.62 11.07 -3.22
C CYS A 43 8.13 10.11 -4.32
N VAL A 44 9.03 9.67 -5.20
CA VAL A 44 8.73 8.68 -6.25
C VAL A 44 8.36 7.33 -5.64
N THR A 45 9.11 6.82 -4.67
CA THR A 45 8.80 5.54 -4.03
C THR A 45 7.50 5.61 -3.23
N ALA A 46 7.25 6.71 -2.52
CA ALA A 46 5.99 6.93 -1.81
C ALA A 46 4.79 6.99 -2.77
N THR A 47 4.89 7.76 -3.86
CA THR A 47 3.82 7.86 -4.86
C THR A 47 3.56 6.54 -5.57
N LEU A 48 4.61 5.79 -5.93
CA LEU A 48 4.46 4.44 -6.49
C LEU A 48 3.78 3.49 -5.50
N ARG A 49 4.14 3.52 -4.22
CA ARG A 49 3.46 2.74 -3.15
C ARG A 49 2.00 3.18 -2.99
N TRP A 50 1.73 4.48 -3.05
CA TRP A 50 0.37 5.02 -2.92
C TRP A 50 -0.52 4.63 -4.10
N ARG A 51 0.02 4.71 -5.32
CA ARG A 51 -0.65 4.23 -6.55
C ARG A 51 -0.85 2.72 -6.51
N LYS A 52 0.14 1.96 -6.06
CA LYS A 52 0.01 0.51 -5.81
C LYS A 52 -1.06 0.21 -4.76
N ASN A 53 -1.31 1.07 -3.77
CA ASN A 53 -2.36 0.83 -2.76
C ASN A 53 -3.73 1.41 -3.12
N ARG A 54 -3.90 2.09 -4.27
CA ARG A 54 -5.18 2.68 -4.67
C ARG A 54 -6.26 1.62 -4.82
N TYR A 55 -5.95 0.50 -5.47
CA TYR A 55 -6.91 -0.59 -5.67
C TYR A 55 -7.40 -1.18 -4.34
N ARG A 56 -6.55 -1.24 -3.30
CA ARG A 56 -6.95 -1.72 -1.96
C ARG A 56 -7.96 -0.78 -1.32
N ARG A 57 -7.75 0.53 -1.45
CA ARG A 57 -8.66 1.54 -0.92
C ARG A 57 -10.02 1.50 -1.63
N GLU A 58 -10.00 1.39 -2.95
CA GLU A 58 -11.21 1.24 -3.76
C GLU A 58 -11.98 -0.04 -3.36
N ALA A 59 -11.27 -1.17 -3.23
CA ALA A 59 -11.88 -2.44 -2.84
C ALA A 59 -12.46 -2.43 -1.41
N LEU A 60 -11.78 -1.78 -0.45
CA LEU A 60 -12.29 -1.63 0.92
C LEU A 60 -13.50 -0.69 0.99
N ALA A 61 -13.50 0.39 0.21
CA ALA A 61 -14.65 1.29 0.16
C ALA A 61 -15.89 0.60 -0.43
N GLU A 62 -15.69 -0.27 -1.43
CA GLU A 62 -16.77 -1.06 -2.00
C GLU A 62 -17.23 -2.19 -1.08
N LEU A 63 -16.30 -2.84 -0.37
CA LEU A 63 -16.66 -3.79 0.68
C LEU A 63 -17.52 -3.12 1.75
N ASP A 64 -17.14 -1.92 2.21
CA ASP A 64 -17.94 -1.13 3.15
C ASP A 64 -19.35 -0.88 2.61
N LEU A 65 -19.48 -0.46 1.34
CA LEU A 65 -20.78 -0.25 0.70
C LEU A 65 -21.64 -1.53 0.68
N ILE A 66 -21.04 -2.69 0.41
CA ILE A 66 -21.73 -3.99 0.41
C ILE A 66 -22.20 -4.37 1.82
N THR A 67 -21.45 -3.99 2.86
CA THR A 67 -21.71 -4.40 4.26
C THR A 67 -22.39 -3.32 5.11
N ARG A 68 -22.79 -2.19 4.51
CA ARG A 68 -23.33 -1.04 5.25
C ARG A 68 -24.59 -1.38 6.04
N GLY A 69 -24.70 -0.75 7.21
CA GLY A 69 -25.90 -0.81 8.06
C GLY A 69 -26.12 -2.15 8.75
N ASP A 70 -25.05 -2.85 9.14
CA ASP A 70 -25.05 -4.21 9.72
C ASP A 70 -25.73 -5.28 8.85
N ASN A 71 -26.04 -4.94 7.61
CA ASN A 71 -26.75 -5.82 6.71
C ASN A 71 -25.76 -6.75 5.98
N THR A 72 -25.20 -7.72 6.71
CA THR A 72 -24.57 -8.92 6.12
C THR A 72 -25.63 -9.86 5.53
N ALA A 73 -26.67 -9.29 4.91
CA ALA A 73 -27.65 -10.04 4.15
C ALA A 73 -26.94 -10.68 2.97
N TRP A 74 -27.22 -11.97 2.79
CA TRP A 74 -26.59 -12.76 1.76
C TRP A 74 -26.83 -12.24 0.34
N GLU A 75 -27.93 -11.53 0.11
CA GLU A 75 -28.23 -10.85 -1.16
C GLU A 75 -27.11 -9.86 -1.56
N ASN A 76 -26.62 -9.07 -0.61
CA ASN A 76 -25.53 -8.13 -0.85
C ASN A 76 -24.19 -8.87 -1.07
N LEU A 77 -24.02 -10.01 -0.40
CA LEU A 77 -22.77 -10.79 -0.46
C LEU A 77 -22.56 -11.48 -1.81
N THR A 78 -23.59 -11.55 -2.67
CA THR A 78 -23.46 -11.98 -4.08
C THR A 78 -22.48 -11.12 -4.88
N LEU A 79 -22.19 -9.90 -4.41
CA LEU A 79 -21.21 -8.99 -5.02
C LEU A 79 -19.76 -9.29 -4.62
N LEU A 80 -19.53 -10.02 -3.51
CA LEU A 80 -18.18 -10.31 -3.01
C LEU A 80 -17.31 -11.08 -4.02
N PRO A 81 -17.78 -12.15 -4.70
CA PRO A 81 -16.95 -12.89 -5.65
C PRO A 81 -16.42 -12.01 -6.78
N ALA A 82 -17.24 -11.09 -7.30
CA ALA A 82 -16.84 -10.13 -8.32
C ALA A 82 -15.81 -9.12 -7.79
N LEU A 83 -16.04 -8.59 -6.58
CA LEU A 83 -15.11 -7.68 -5.90
C LEU A 83 -13.74 -8.33 -5.69
N VAL A 84 -13.69 -9.54 -5.14
CA VAL A 84 -12.42 -10.25 -4.88
C VAL A 84 -11.71 -10.55 -6.19
N LYS A 85 -12.44 -11.00 -7.22
CA LYS A 85 -11.86 -11.28 -8.55
C LYS A 85 -11.28 -10.03 -9.20
N ARG A 86 -11.98 -8.89 -9.17
CA ARG A 86 -11.45 -7.61 -9.67
C ARG A 86 -10.23 -7.16 -8.87
N THR A 87 -10.25 -7.31 -7.55
CA THR A 87 -9.12 -6.96 -6.68
C THR A 87 -7.90 -7.80 -7.01
N ALA A 88 -8.06 -9.11 -7.20
CA ALA A 88 -6.96 -9.99 -7.61
C ALA A 88 -6.43 -9.65 -9.01
N LEU A 89 -7.30 -9.33 -9.97
CA LEU A 89 -6.87 -8.88 -11.30
C LEU A 89 -6.06 -7.59 -11.25
N ALA A 90 -6.41 -6.65 -10.36
CA ALA A 90 -5.66 -5.42 -10.16
C ALA A 90 -4.29 -5.66 -9.48
N ALA A 91 -4.22 -6.61 -8.55
CA ALA A 91 -3.01 -6.92 -7.78
C ALA A 91 -2.01 -7.81 -8.54
N TYR A 92 -2.48 -8.84 -9.25
CA TYR A 92 -1.65 -9.91 -9.85
C TYR A 92 -1.71 -9.94 -11.38
N GLY A 93 -2.60 -9.16 -12.00
CA GLY A 93 -2.76 -9.11 -13.44
C GLY A 93 -3.61 -10.23 -14.03
N ARG A 94 -4.07 -10.02 -15.27
CA ARG A 94 -5.00 -10.92 -15.96
C ARG A 94 -4.41 -12.31 -16.24
N LYS A 95 -3.14 -12.40 -16.63
CA LYS A 95 -2.48 -13.68 -16.97
C LYS A 95 -2.48 -14.67 -15.79
N ALA A 96 -2.31 -14.19 -14.56
CA ALA A 96 -2.21 -15.06 -13.38
C ALA A 96 -3.57 -15.51 -12.84
N VAL A 97 -4.61 -14.68 -13.01
CA VAL A 97 -5.91 -14.88 -12.33
C VAL A 97 -7.00 -15.37 -13.28
N ALA A 98 -6.99 -14.99 -14.55
CA ALA A 98 -8.15 -15.20 -15.44
C ALA A 98 -8.47 -16.67 -15.73
N SER A 99 -7.46 -17.55 -15.72
CA SER A 99 -7.64 -18.98 -15.93
C SER A 99 -8.01 -19.75 -14.66
N LEU A 100 -7.97 -19.10 -13.49
CA LEU A 100 -8.26 -19.77 -12.22
C LEU A 100 -9.78 -19.86 -12.00
N THR A 101 -10.24 -21.08 -11.74
CA THR A 101 -11.64 -21.41 -11.46
C THR A 101 -11.74 -22.25 -10.19
N SER A 102 -12.86 -22.11 -9.48
CA SER A 102 -13.26 -22.94 -8.33
C SER A 102 -12.11 -23.20 -7.33
N ASP A 103 -11.69 -24.45 -7.14
CA ASP A 103 -10.68 -24.82 -6.14
C ASP A 103 -9.30 -24.20 -6.44
N ASN A 104 -8.90 -24.10 -7.71
CA ASN A 104 -7.65 -23.44 -8.09
C ASN A 104 -7.67 -21.94 -7.77
N TRP A 105 -8.86 -21.33 -7.80
CA TRP A 105 -9.05 -19.94 -7.39
C TRP A 105 -8.94 -19.79 -5.87
N LEU A 106 -9.57 -20.66 -5.09
CA LEU A 106 -9.48 -20.64 -3.62
C LEU A 106 -8.05 -20.90 -3.14
N ALA A 107 -7.37 -21.91 -3.70
CA ALA A 107 -5.98 -22.22 -3.39
C ALA A 107 -5.04 -21.05 -3.73
N PHE A 108 -5.34 -20.29 -4.79
CA PHE A 108 -4.61 -19.08 -5.09
C PHE A 108 -4.80 -18.00 -4.01
N LEU A 109 -6.02 -17.81 -3.51
CA LEU A 109 -6.31 -16.86 -2.43
C LEU A 109 -5.55 -17.24 -1.15
N ASP A 110 -5.56 -18.51 -0.78
CA ASP A 110 -4.81 -19.09 0.35
C ASP A 110 -3.29 -18.96 0.21
N ARG A 111 -2.75 -19.05 -1.01
CA ARG A 111 -1.31 -18.78 -1.24
C ARG A 111 -0.97 -17.30 -1.14
N SER A 112 -1.89 -16.45 -1.60
CA SER A 112 -1.69 -15.00 -1.65
C SER A 112 -1.80 -14.31 -0.29
N LEU A 113 -2.54 -14.92 0.63
CA LEU A 113 -2.56 -14.63 2.07
C LEU A 113 -2.38 -15.99 2.76
N PRO A 114 -1.19 -16.32 3.32
CA PRO A 114 -0.90 -17.65 3.88
C PRO A 114 -1.93 -18.11 4.91
N THR A 115 -2.99 -18.78 4.45
CA THR A 115 -4.12 -19.32 5.22
C THR A 115 -4.69 -20.54 4.48
N SER A 116 -5.61 -21.29 5.12
CA SER A 116 -6.46 -22.28 4.46
C SER A 116 -7.95 -21.91 4.51
N ASP A 117 -8.29 -20.74 5.06
CA ASP A 117 -9.67 -20.31 5.26
C ASP A 117 -10.47 -20.16 3.95
N PHE A 118 -9.82 -20.02 2.79
CA PHE A 118 -10.51 -20.00 1.50
C PHE A 118 -10.86 -21.38 0.98
N THR A 119 -9.97 -22.36 1.11
CA THR A 119 -10.22 -23.74 0.65
C THR A 119 -10.99 -24.59 1.65
N GLU A 120 -10.80 -24.37 2.96
CA GLU A 120 -11.35 -25.19 4.04
C GLU A 120 -12.40 -24.45 4.91
N GLY A 121 -12.46 -23.12 4.80
CA GLY A 121 -13.30 -22.29 5.67
C GLY A 121 -14.40 -21.52 4.95
N ALA A 122 -14.74 -20.35 5.51
CA ALA A 122 -15.82 -19.49 5.01
C ALA A 122 -15.59 -19.00 3.57
N GLY A 123 -14.36 -18.99 3.06
CA GLY A 123 -14.08 -18.52 1.71
C GLY A 123 -14.59 -19.45 0.61
N ARG A 124 -14.95 -20.71 0.91
CA ARG A 124 -15.64 -21.61 -0.04
C ARG A 124 -16.94 -21.01 -0.56
N LEU A 125 -17.61 -20.23 0.29
CA LEU A 125 -18.85 -19.54 -0.05
C LEU A 125 -18.68 -18.56 -1.22
N LEU A 126 -17.47 -18.05 -1.50
CA LEU A 126 -17.22 -17.20 -2.66
C LEU A 126 -17.50 -17.90 -3.99
N VAL A 127 -17.37 -19.23 -4.03
CA VAL A 127 -17.66 -20.02 -5.23
C VAL A 127 -19.13 -20.42 -5.27
N ASP A 128 -19.74 -20.67 -4.11
CA ASP A 128 -21.10 -21.20 -4.04
C ASP A 128 -22.17 -20.11 -4.21
N ILE A 129 -22.00 -18.93 -3.59
CA ILE A 129 -23.00 -17.86 -3.54
C ILE A 129 -23.55 -17.48 -4.93
N PRO A 130 -22.74 -17.31 -6.00
CA PRO A 130 -23.25 -16.94 -7.32
C PRO A 130 -24.22 -17.93 -7.95
N TYR A 131 -24.24 -19.18 -7.49
CA TYR A 131 -25.07 -20.25 -8.03
C TYR A 131 -26.26 -20.60 -7.13
N GLN A 132 -26.41 -19.96 -5.97
CA GLN A 132 -27.50 -20.24 -5.04
C GLN A 132 -28.69 -19.28 -5.24
N PRO A 133 -29.95 -19.77 -5.18
CA PRO A 133 -31.12 -18.91 -5.12
C PRO A 133 -31.13 -18.04 -3.85
N ASN A 134 -31.64 -16.81 -3.95
CA ASN A 134 -31.74 -15.89 -2.81
C ASN A 134 -32.49 -16.49 -1.61
N GLU A 135 -33.52 -17.30 -1.84
CA GLU A 135 -34.28 -17.97 -0.77
C GLU A 135 -33.42 -18.96 0.03
N SER A 136 -32.54 -19.70 -0.64
CA SER A 136 -31.60 -20.62 0.01
C SER A 136 -30.53 -19.87 0.79
N LEU A 137 -30.10 -18.73 0.26
CA LEU A 137 -29.15 -17.85 0.94
C LEU A 137 -29.75 -17.20 2.19
N ALA A 138 -31.02 -16.77 2.15
CA ALA A 138 -31.69 -16.13 3.28
C ALA A 138 -31.82 -17.04 4.52
N SER A 139 -31.79 -18.36 4.35
CA SER A 139 -31.86 -19.33 5.45
C SER A 139 -30.49 -19.72 6.04
N ARG A 140 -29.38 -19.23 5.47
CA ARG A 140 -28.03 -19.51 5.98
C ARG A 140 -27.70 -18.69 7.23
N ASP A 141 -26.83 -19.26 8.06
CA ASP A 141 -26.38 -18.64 9.32
C ASP A 141 -25.68 -17.28 9.08
N PRO A 142 -26.18 -16.17 9.67
CA PRO A 142 -25.52 -14.87 9.63
C PRO A 142 -24.06 -14.87 10.13
N ALA A 143 -23.66 -15.84 10.95
CA ALA A 143 -22.27 -15.98 11.40
C ALA A 143 -21.32 -16.33 10.24
N GLU A 144 -21.75 -17.17 9.29
CA GLU A 144 -20.97 -17.51 8.10
C GLU A 144 -20.75 -16.27 7.21
N ALA A 145 -21.80 -15.47 7.03
CA ALA A 145 -21.75 -14.21 6.30
C ALA A 145 -20.71 -13.24 6.90
N LYS A 146 -20.71 -13.08 8.23
CA LYS A 146 -19.74 -12.25 8.96
C LYS A 146 -18.32 -12.81 8.85
N ALA A 147 -18.15 -14.13 8.95
CA ALA A 147 -16.86 -14.78 8.81
C ALA A 147 -16.27 -14.56 7.40
N LEU A 148 -17.09 -14.71 6.36
CA LEU A 148 -16.69 -14.47 4.97
C LEU A 148 -16.28 -13.00 4.75
N VAL A 149 -17.08 -12.05 5.23
CA VAL A 149 -16.76 -10.61 5.11
C VAL A 149 -15.41 -10.30 5.78
N ARG A 150 -15.19 -10.79 7.00
CA ARG A 150 -13.93 -10.58 7.73
C ARG A 150 -12.73 -11.19 7.01
N LEU A 151 -12.92 -12.39 6.44
CA LEU A 151 -11.88 -13.06 5.66
C LEU A 151 -11.52 -12.25 4.41
N VAL A 152 -12.51 -11.79 3.65
CA VAL A 152 -12.32 -10.94 2.47
C VAL A 152 -11.64 -9.62 2.84
N GLU A 153 -12.10 -8.95 3.90
CA GLU A 153 -11.50 -7.71 4.38
C GLU A 153 -10.01 -7.90 4.73
N THR A 154 -9.71 -8.98 5.46
CA THR A 154 -8.34 -9.33 5.86
C THR A 154 -7.48 -9.58 4.65
N TRP A 155 -8.00 -10.32 3.66
CA TRP A 155 -7.31 -10.58 2.41
C TRP A 155 -7.03 -9.31 1.62
N ILE A 156 -8.01 -8.41 1.44
CA ILE A 156 -7.80 -7.14 0.73
C ILE A 156 -6.71 -6.31 1.41
N LYS A 157 -6.66 -6.31 2.75
CA LYS A 157 -5.65 -5.57 3.53
C LYS A 157 -4.24 -6.18 3.46
N LYS A 158 -4.13 -7.51 3.48
CA LYS A 158 -2.87 -8.21 3.78
C LYS A 158 -2.31 -9.09 2.65
N HIS A 159 -3.03 -9.31 1.55
CA HIS A 159 -2.53 -10.15 0.47
C HIS A 159 -1.19 -9.62 -0.09
N ASN A 160 -0.30 -10.55 -0.41
CA ASN A 160 1.02 -10.22 -0.89
C ASN A 160 1.09 -10.20 -2.42
N ALA A 161 0.93 -9.01 -3.00
CA ALA A 161 1.03 -8.79 -4.44
C ALA A 161 2.43 -9.04 -5.02
N GLU A 162 3.49 -9.09 -4.19
CA GLU A 162 4.89 -9.20 -4.64
C GLU A 162 5.48 -10.61 -4.45
N ALA A 163 4.89 -11.45 -3.58
CA ALA A 163 5.38 -12.81 -3.33
C ALA A 163 5.10 -13.81 -4.45
N MET A 164 4.26 -13.46 -5.43
CA MET A 164 3.98 -14.33 -6.57
C MET A 164 4.85 -13.91 -7.76
N PRO A 165 5.80 -14.74 -8.25
CA PRO A 165 6.55 -14.41 -9.46
C PRO A 165 5.57 -14.11 -10.60
N PRO A 166 5.78 -13.02 -11.37
CA PRO A 166 4.95 -12.75 -12.53
C PRO A 166 5.06 -13.96 -13.46
N ALA A 167 3.91 -14.53 -13.86
CA ALA A 167 3.87 -15.55 -14.90
C ALA A 167 4.72 -15.03 -16.07
N ALA A 168 5.72 -15.83 -16.45
CA ALA A 168 6.80 -15.45 -17.36
C ALA A 168 6.30 -14.65 -18.58
N ARG A 169 7.07 -13.61 -18.93
CA ARG A 169 6.73 -12.63 -19.98
C ARG A 169 6.37 -13.28 -21.30
#